data_AF-A0A535CIG3-F1
#
_entry.id   AF-A0A535CIG3-F1
#
_cell.length_a   1.000
_cell.length_b   1.000
_cell.length_c   1.000
_cell.angle_alpha   90.00
_cell.angle_beta   90.00
_cell.angle_gamma   90.00
#
_symmetry.space_group_name_H-M   'P 1'
#
loop_
_entity.id
_entity.type
_entity.pdbx_description
1 polymer ?
#
loop_
_entity_poly.entity_id
_entity_poly.type
_entity_poly.pdbx_seq_one_letter_code
_entity_poly.pdbx_strand_id
1 'polypeptide(L)'
;MSTPTPSPNYRTGKICYIEIPAIDISQSAQFYQRAFGWRLLVSIMVASAATTIETIIAAGGEIVQPVNPDEHEVYALFRDPAGNILGIYQQPGLAEIEARR
;
A
#
# COMPACT_ATOMS: atom_id res chain seq x y z
N MET A 1 23.83 -17.67 25.51
CA MET A 1 22.38 -17.67 25.78
C MET A 1 21.75 -16.74 24.76
N SER A 2 21.14 -17.27 23.70
CA SER A 2 20.53 -16.47 22.64
C SER A 2 19.07 -16.22 23.00
N THR A 3 18.66 -14.96 23.00
CA THR A 3 17.27 -14.54 23.25
C THR A 3 16.34 -15.12 22.18
N PRO A 4 15.13 -15.60 22.54
CA PRO A 4 14.16 -16.06 21.55
C PRO A 4 13.70 -14.88 20.69
N THR A 5 13.78 -15.03 19.37
CA THR A 5 13.18 -14.09 18.42
C THR A 5 11.67 -14.03 18.68
N PRO A 6 11.06 -12.83 18.85
CA PRO A 6 9.63 -12.73 19.07
C PRO A 6 8.88 -13.31 17.87
N SER A 7 7.94 -14.24 18.14
CA SER A 7 7.08 -14.82 17.11
C SER A 7 6.26 -13.70 16.45
N PRO A 8 6.23 -13.63 15.11
CA PRO A 8 5.46 -12.60 14.43
C PRO A 8 3.97 -12.75 14.73
N ASN A 9 3.30 -11.64 15.06
CA ASN A 9 1.87 -11.56 15.40
C ASN A 9 0.97 -11.74 14.16
N TYR A 10 1.22 -12.73 13.32
CA TYR A 10 0.27 -13.13 12.28
C TYR A 10 -0.90 -13.83 12.95
N ARG A 11 -1.95 -13.08 13.30
CA ARG A 11 -3.24 -13.69 13.60
C ARG A 11 -3.73 -14.37 12.33
N THR A 12 -3.59 -15.70 12.25
CA THR A 12 -4.20 -16.54 11.22
C THR A 12 -5.66 -16.12 11.00
N GLY A 13 -6.03 -15.80 9.76
CA GLY A 13 -7.40 -15.39 9.40
C GLY A 13 -7.57 -13.94 8.94
N LYS A 14 -6.51 -13.12 8.86
CA LYS A 14 -6.56 -11.81 8.20
C LYS A 14 -6.40 -11.95 6.69
N ILE A 15 -7.23 -11.26 5.91
CA ILE A 15 -7.05 -11.12 4.47
C ILE A 15 -5.87 -10.17 4.23
N CYS A 16 -4.84 -10.62 3.52
CA CYS A 16 -3.61 -9.86 3.23
C CYS A 16 -3.71 -9.11 1.89
N TYR A 17 -4.30 -9.74 0.86
CA TYR A 17 -4.47 -9.12 -0.46
C TYR A 17 -5.68 -9.71 -1.19
N ILE A 18 -6.38 -8.88 -1.97
CA ILE A 18 -7.42 -9.30 -2.92
C ILE A 18 -7.10 -8.62 -4.25
N GLU A 19 -6.95 -9.41 -5.30
CA GLU A 19 -6.91 -8.90 -6.67
C GLU A 19 -8.33 -8.91 -7.24
N ILE A 20 -8.77 -7.75 -7.74
CA ILE A 20 -10.06 -7.61 -8.42
C ILE A 20 -9.77 -7.00 -9.80
N PRO A 21 -9.71 -7.80 -10.87
CA PRO A 21 -9.51 -7.29 -12.21
C PRO A 21 -10.64 -6.31 -12.57
N ALA A 22 -10.29 -5.11 -13.01
CA ALA A 22 -11.24 -4.09 -13.45
C ALA A 22 -10.82 -3.57 -14.82
N ILE A 23 -11.75 -3.59 -15.78
CA ILE A 23 -11.56 -2.91 -17.07
C ILE A 23 -11.68 -1.39 -16.88
N ASP A 24 -12.65 -0.96 -16.07
CA ASP A 24 -12.85 0.43 -15.67
C ASP A 24 -12.95 0.51 -14.14
N ILE A 25 -11.94 1.10 -13.51
CA ILE A 25 -11.85 1.24 -12.05
C ILE A 25 -13.00 2.08 -11.51
N SER A 26 -13.43 3.12 -12.23
CA SER A 26 -14.51 4.02 -11.80
C SER A 26 -15.85 3.28 -11.80
N GLN A 27 -16.11 2.47 -12.83
CA GLN A 27 -17.33 1.66 -12.90
C GLN A 27 -17.37 0.61 -11.78
N SER A 28 -16.26 -0.09 -11.53
CA SER A 28 -16.15 -1.06 -10.43
C SER A 28 -16.32 -0.39 -9.06
N ALA A 29 -15.66 0.76 -8.84
CA ALA A 29 -15.81 1.53 -7.60
C ALA A 29 -17.26 1.90 -7.33
N GLN A 30 -17.98 2.37 -8.35
CA GLN A 30 -19.39 2.70 -8.23
C GLN A 30 -20.26 1.46 -7.94
N PHE A 31 -19.96 0.30 -8.55
CA PHE A 31 -20.66 -0.94 -8.27
C PHE A 31 -20.50 -1.37 -6.81
N TYR A 32 -19.26 -1.46 -6.32
CA TYR A 32 -18.99 -1.86 -4.92
C TYR A 32 -19.54 -0.86 -3.91
N GLN A 33 -19.53 0.43 -4.24
CA GLN A 33 -20.17 1.47 -3.43
C GLN A 33 -21.69 1.25 -3.33
N ARG A 34 -22.37 0.92 -4.43
CA ARG A 34 -23.83 0.68 -4.42
C ARG A 34 -24.20 -0.65 -3.78
N ALA A 35 -23.44 -1.71 -4.05
CA ALA A 35 -23.76 -3.06 -3.60
C ALA A 35 -23.44 -3.28 -2.12
N PHE A 36 -22.32 -2.73 -1.63
CA PHE A 36 -21.80 -3.02 -0.29
C PHE A 36 -21.48 -1.77 0.53
N GLY A 37 -21.61 -0.56 -0.03
CA GLY A 37 -21.22 0.67 0.65
C GLY A 37 -19.71 0.91 0.69
N TRP A 38 -18.92 0.15 -0.09
CA TRP A 38 -17.45 0.21 -0.04
C TRP A 38 -16.89 1.44 -0.76
N ARG A 39 -15.88 2.07 -0.17
CA ARG A 39 -15.03 3.08 -0.83
C ARG A 39 -13.71 2.42 -1.23
N LEU A 40 -13.40 2.45 -2.52
CA LEU A 40 -12.14 1.94 -3.02
C LEU A 40 -11.04 2.98 -2.89
N LEU A 41 -9.85 2.53 -2.48
CA LEU A 41 -8.61 3.28 -2.54
C LEU A 41 -7.70 2.59 -3.56
N VAL A 42 -7.25 3.36 -4.55
CA VAL A 42 -6.28 2.85 -5.52
C VAL A 42 -4.90 2.95 -4.89
N SER A 43 -4.21 1.81 -4.78
CA SER A 43 -2.86 1.72 -4.23
C SER A 43 -1.88 1.24 -5.29
N ILE A 44 -0.72 1.89 -5.36
CA ILE A 44 0.39 1.55 -6.27
C ILE A 44 1.35 0.64 -5.51
N MET A 45 1.65 -0.55 -6.07
CA MET A 45 2.66 -1.42 -5.50
C MET A 45 4.06 -0.86 -5.78
N VAL A 46 4.91 -0.77 -4.76
CA VAL A 46 6.26 -0.22 -4.86
C VAL A 46 7.29 -1.09 -4.17
N ALA A 47 8.51 -1.08 -4.67
CA ALA A 47 9.62 -1.83 -4.09
C ALA A 47 10.12 -1.20 -2.79
N SER A 48 10.25 0.14 -2.75
CA SER A 48 10.65 0.91 -1.58
C SER A 48 9.69 2.07 -1.36
N ALA A 49 8.90 2.00 -0.29
CA ALA A 49 7.99 3.06 0.11
C ALA A 49 8.76 4.34 0.48
N ALA A 50 9.90 4.22 1.16
CA ALA A 50 10.74 5.36 1.54
C ALA A 50 11.21 6.15 0.30
N THR A 51 11.82 5.47 -0.67
CA THR A 51 12.30 6.10 -1.91
C THR A 51 11.14 6.65 -2.75
N THR A 52 10.01 5.94 -2.75
CA THR A 52 8.81 6.40 -3.46
C THR A 52 8.26 7.68 -2.83
N ILE A 53 8.22 7.77 -1.50
CA ILE A 53 7.77 8.97 -0.78
C ILE A 53 8.62 10.19 -1.14
N GLU A 54 9.94 10.03 -1.14
CA GLU A 54 10.85 11.10 -1.57
C GLU A 54 10.55 11.56 -3.00
N THR A 55 10.30 10.60 -3.90
CA THR A 55 9.95 10.88 -5.30
C THR A 55 8.61 11.60 -5.41
N ILE A 56 7.59 11.19 -4.65
CA ILE A 56 6.26 11.82 -4.62
C ILE A 56 6.39 13.28 -4.18
N ILE A 57 7.13 13.54 -3.10
CA ILE A 57 7.34 14.89 -2.58
C ILE A 57 8.08 15.75 -3.61
N ALA A 58 9.15 15.22 -4.21
CA ALA A 58 9.91 15.92 -5.24
C ALA A 58 9.07 16.25 -6.49
N ALA A 59 8.08 15.41 -6.81
CA ALA A 59 7.14 15.64 -7.91
C ALA A 59 5.98 16.60 -7.55
N GLY A 60 5.95 17.15 -6.33
CA GLY A 60 4.91 18.08 -5.87
C GLY A 60 3.68 17.40 -5.25
N GLY A 61 3.77 16.11 -4.92
CA GLY A 61 2.76 15.42 -4.12
C GLY A 61 2.91 15.69 -2.62
N GLU A 62 1.83 15.47 -1.87
CA GLU A 62 1.76 15.64 -0.42
C GLU A 62 1.52 14.30 0.26
N ILE A 63 2.27 13.98 1.33
CA ILE A 63 2.00 12.76 2.12
C ILE A 63 0.88 13.06 3.12
N VAL A 64 -0.26 12.38 2.94
CA VAL A 64 -1.46 12.53 3.77
C VAL A 64 -1.40 11.59 4.97
N GLN A 65 -0.95 10.35 4.75
CA GLN A 65 -0.69 9.37 5.80
C GLN A 65 0.73 8.85 5.64
N PRO A 66 1.63 9.13 6.60
CA PRO A 66 3.00 8.63 6.54
C PRO A 66 3.04 7.11 6.76
N VAL A 67 4.11 6.50 6.28
CA VAL A 67 4.42 5.09 6.55
C VAL A 67 4.65 4.86 8.05
N ASN A 68 4.14 3.73 8.55
CA ASN A 68 4.55 3.19 9.83
C ASN A 68 5.71 2.18 9.61
N PRO A 69 6.95 2.52 9.98
CA PRO A 69 8.11 1.67 9.71
C PRO A 69 8.12 0.36 10.51
N ASP A 70 7.34 0.28 11.59
CA ASP A 70 7.23 -0.91 12.43
C ASP A 70 6.20 -1.93 11.90
N GLU A 71 5.50 -1.61 10.80
CA GLU A 71 4.55 -2.53 10.17
C GLU A 71 5.22 -3.41 9.11
N HIS A 72 4.89 -4.71 9.15
CA HIS A 72 5.35 -5.68 8.16
C HIS A 72 4.84 -5.37 6.74
N GLU A 73 3.70 -4.69 6.63
CA GLU A 73 3.14 -4.18 5.39
C GLU A 73 3.23 -2.66 5.42
N VAL A 74 4.08 -2.11 4.57
CA VAL A 74 4.35 -0.68 4.59
C VAL A 74 3.39 -0.02 3.59
N TYR A 75 2.43 0.75 4.12
CA TYR A 75 1.50 1.53 3.31
C TYR A 75 1.56 3.01 3.69
N ALA A 76 1.35 3.87 2.70
CA ALA A 76 1.18 5.31 2.91
C ALA A 76 0.09 5.85 1.98
N LEU A 77 -0.49 6.97 2.36
CA LEU A 77 -1.41 7.72 1.51
C LEU A 77 -0.74 9.03 1.09
N PHE A 78 -0.90 9.38 -0.18
CA PHE A 78 -0.45 10.66 -0.71
C PHE A 78 -1.55 11.31 -1.53
N ARG A 79 -1.43 12.63 -1.66
CA ARG A 79 -2.23 13.47 -2.52
C ARG A 79 -1.39 13.88 -3.73
N ASP A 80 -1.91 13.66 -4.93
CA ASP A 80 -1.29 14.15 -6.16
C ASP A 80 -1.58 15.65 -6.39
N PRO A 81 -0.96 16.30 -7.39
CA PRO A 81 -1.25 17.72 -7.69
C PRO A 81 -2.70 18.02 -8.11
N ALA A 82 -3.46 17.01 -8.55
CA ALA A 82 -4.88 17.13 -8.88
C ALA A 82 -5.78 16.98 -7.64
N GLY A 83 -5.21 16.66 -6.48
CA GLY A 83 -5.92 16.50 -5.22
C GLY A 83 -6.44 15.08 -4.95
N ASN A 84 -6.11 14.09 -5.79
CA ASN A 84 -6.52 12.70 -5.64
C ASN A 84 -5.75 12.05 -4.48
N ILE A 85 -6.45 11.28 -3.64
CA ILE A 85 -5.81 10.46 -2.60
C ILE A 85 -5.57 9.05 -3.14
N LEU A 86 -4.30 8.65 -3.13
CA LEU A 86 -3.83 7.36 -3.60
C LEU A 86 -2.99 6.70 -2.51
N GLY A 87 -2.95 5.37 -2.52
CA GLY A 87 -2.07 4.59 -1.66
C GLY A 87 -0.77 4.23 -2.37
N ILE A 88 0.29 4.03 -1.60
CA ILE A 88 1.40 3.17 -1.99
C ILE A 88 1.43 1.98 -1.04
N TYR A 89 1.76 0.81 -1.56
CA TYR A 89 1.89 -0.43 -0.80
C TYR A 89 3.20 -1.09 -1.16
N GLN A 90 4.03 -1.36 -0.17
CA GLN A 90 5.23 -2.16 -0.34
C GLN A 90 5.00 -3.55 0.23
N GLN A 91 5.11 -4.55 -0.64
CA GLN A 91 5.10 -5.94 -0.21
C GLN A 91 6.43 -6.26 0.50
N PRO A 92 6.42 -6.89 1.69
CA PRO A 92 7.64 -7.34 2.34
C PRO A 92 8.42 -8.31 1.43
N GLY A 93 9.74 -8.13 1.34
CA GLY A 93 10.61 -8.96 0.51
C GLY A 93 10.73 -8.52 -0.96
N LEU A 94 9.90 -7.60 -1.45
CA LEU A 94 9.92 -7.20 -2.87
C LEU A 94 11.20 -6.45 -3.24
N ALA A 95 11.67 -5.54 -2.40
CA ALA A 95 12.93 -4.82 -2.60
C ALA A 95 14.12 -5.79 -2.73
N GLU A 96 14.17 -6.80 -1.87
CA GLU A 96 15.24 -7.80 -1.87
C GLU A 96 15.17 -8.72 -3.10
N ILE A 97 13.96 -9.01 -3.59
CA ILE A 97 13.75 -9.78 -4.83
C ILE A 97 14.23 -8.97 -6.04
N GLU A 98 13.86 -7.69 -6.13
CA GLU A 98 14.27 -6.82 -7.25
C GLU A 98 15.78 -6.54 -7.25
N ALA A 99 16.39 -6.32 -6.09
CA ALA A 99 17.83 -6.08 -5.98
C ALA A 99 18.71 -7.29 -6.36
N ARG A 100 18.12 -8.50 -6.44
CA ARG A 100 18.79 -9.73 -6.89
C ARG A 100 18.71 -9.95 -8.41
N ARG A 101 18.04 -9.05 -9.13
CA ARG A 101 17.80 -9.14 -10.56
C ARG A 101 18.81 -8.29 -11.33
#